data_AF-A0A3M2ZP94-F1
#
_entry.id   AF-A0A3M2ZP94-F1
#
_cell.length_a   1.000
_cell.length_b   1.000
_cell.length_c   1.000
_cell.angle_alpha   90.00
_cell.angle_beta   90.00
_cell.angle_gamma   90.00
#
_symmetry.space_group_name_H-M   'P 1'
#
loop_
_entity.id
_entity.type
_entity.pdbx_description
1 polymer ?
#
loop_
_entity_poly.entity_id
_entity_poly.type
_entity_poly.pdbx_seq_one_letter_code
_entity_poly.pdbx_strand_id
1 'polypeptide(L)' 'MEDVSSDPTIYRFHEMVQVYGTTLKALVHEQFGDGIISAINFKLDIRKVEDPEGGERAVITLDGKFLPYKPF' A
#
# COMPACT_ATOMS: atom_id res chain seq x y z
N MET A 1 -16.46 -19.09 -6.54
CA MET A 1 -15.38 -18.26 -5.98
C MET A 1 -15.50 -16.94 -6.72
N GLU A 2 -15.92 -15.88 -6.06
CA GLU A 2 -15.99 -14.56 -6.70
C GLU A 2 -14.60 -14.19 -7.21
N ASP A 3 -14.53 -13.68 -8.43
CA ASP A 3 -13.30 -13.14 -8.97
C ASP A 3 -12.96 -11.87 -8.20
N VAL A 4 -12.04 -12.01 -7.26
CA VAL A 4 -11.52 -10.95 -6.38
C VAL A 4 -11.04 -9.72 -7.19
N SER A 5 -10.63 -9.91 -8.44
CA SER A 5 -10.18 -8.82 -9.32
C SER A 5 -11.34 -8.01 -9.92
N SER A 6 -12.56 -8.54 -9.88
CA SER A 6 -13.77 -7.91 -10.43
C SER A 6 -14.58 -7.13 -9.38
N ASP A 7 -14.32 -7.32 -8.08
CA ASP A 7 -15.00 -6.57 -7.02
C ASP A 7 -14.59 -5.08 -7.04
N PRO A 8 -15.53 -4.13 -7.15
CA PRO A 8 -15.19 -2.71 -7.26
C PRO A 8 -14.42 -2.14 -6.06
N THR A 9 -14.63 -2.68 -4.86
CA THR A 9 -13.95 -2.22 -3.65
C THR A 9 -12.48 -2.65 -3.67
N ILE A 10 -12.22 -3.90 -4.05
CA ILE A 10 -10.87 -4.46 -4.16
C ILE A 10 -10.12 -3.84 -5.35
N TYR A 11 -10.81 -3.63 -6.47
CA TYR A 11 -10.23 -3.07 -7.69
C TYR A 11 -9.58 -1.70 -7.46
N ARG A 12 -10.14 -0.86 -6.57
CA ARG A 12 -9.56 0.45 -6.25
C ARG A 12 -8.17 0.36 -5.62
N PHE A 13 -7.88 -0.68 -4.84
CA PHE A 13 -6.54 -0.92 -4.31
C PHE A 13 -5.55 -1.30 -5.42
N HIS A 14 -5.98 -2.12 -6.38
CA HIS A 14 -5.16 -2.43 -7.55
C HIS A 14 -4.86 -1.18 -8.39
N GLU A 15 -5.86 -0.33 -8.61
CA GLU A 15 -5.71 0.93 -9.34
C GLU A 15 -4.74 1.90 -8.64
N MET A 16 -4.81 2.02 -7.31
CA MET A 16 -3.84 2.79 -6.53
C MET A 16 -2.40 2.29 -6.74
N VAL A 17 -2.19 0.98 -6.72
CA VAL A 17 -0.86 0.39 -6.97
C VAL A 17 -0.42 0.59 -8.43
N GLN A 18 -1.33 0.52 -9.40
CA GLN A 18 -1.01 0.81 -10.80
C GLN A 18 -0.59 2.27 -11.01
N VAL A 19 -1.26 3.22 -10.36
CA VAL A 19 -0.97 4.65 -10.46
C VAL A 19 0.30 5.03 -9.69
N TYR A 20 0.48 4.53 -8.47
CA TYR A 20 1.55 4.97 -7.57
C TYR A 20 2.69 3.97 -7.39
N GLY A 21 2.63 2.78 -7.98
CA GLY A 21 3.62 1.71 -7.72
C GLY A 21 5.06 2.11 -8.04
N THR A 22 5.28 2.85 -9.12
CA THR A 22 6.61 3.39 -9.47
C THR A 22 7.08 4.46 -8.49
N THR A 23 6.18 5.35 -8.06
CA THR A 23 6.46 6.37 -7.03
C THR A 23 6.80 5.72 -5.69
N LEU A 24 6.03 4.73 -5.25
CA LEU A 24 6.29 3.98 -4.02
C LEU A 24 7.66 3.30 -4.07
N LYS A 25 8.01 2.65 -5.19
CA LYS A 25 9.32 2.04 -5.39
C LYS A 25 10.44 3.07 -5.25
N ALA A 26 10.33 4.20 -5.95
CA ALA A 26 11.34 5.25 -5.92
C ALA A 26 11.54 5.81 -4.50
N LEU A 27 10.45 6.12 -3.79
CA LEU A 27 10.51 6.64 -2.42
C LEU A 27 11.09 5.62 -1.43
N VAL A 28 10.76 4.33 -1.57
CA VAL A 28 11.35 3.28 -0.73
C VAL A 28 12.85 3.21 -0.97
N HIS A 29 13.30 3.22 -2.23
CA HIS A 29 14.73 3.16 -2.56
C HIS A 29 15.48 4.41 -2.13
N GLU A 30 14.86 5.59 -2.21
CA GLU A 30 15.45 6.84 -1.73
C GLU A 30 15.60 6.88 -0.19
N GLN A 31 14.59 6.43 0.55
CA GLN A 31 14.57 6.55 2.01
C GLN A 31 15.23 5.38 2.75
N PHE A 32 15.14 4.16 2.20
CA PHE A 32 15.60 2.93 2.87
C PHE A 32 16.74 2.21 2.13
N GLY A 33 16.92 2.47 0.83
CA GLY A 33 17.88 1.79 -0.03
C GLY A 33 17.28 0.63 -0.83
N ASP A 34 18.14 -0.11 -1.54
CA ASP A 34 17.71 -1.22 -2.40
C ASP A 34 17.19 -2.41 -1.58
N GLY A 35 15.97 -2.82 -1.87
CA GLY A 35 15.21 -3.78 -1.07
C GLY A 35 13.71 -3.67 -1.29
N ILE A 36 12.95 -4.24 -0.35
CA ILE A 36 11.49 -4.27 -0.37
C ILE A 36 10.89 -3.96 0.99
N ILE A 37 9.64 -3.52 0.98
CA ILE A 37 8.77 -3.51 2.15
C ILE A 37 8.07 -4.87 2.23
N SER A 38 8.26 -5.61 3.31
CA SER A 38 7.71 -6.97 3.48
C SER A 38 6.19 -6.95 3.55
N ALA A 39 5.55 -7.89 2.84
CA ALA A 39 4.13 -8.20 2.97
C ALA A 39 3.85 -9.39 3.94
N ILE A 40 4.90 -9.98 4.55
CA ILE A 40 4.78 -11.08 5.53
C ILE A 40 4.99 -10.55 6.95
N ASN A 41 6.11 -9.86 7.20
CA ASN A 41 6.27 -9.10 8.44
C ASN A 41 5.60 -7.74 8.25
N PHE A 42 4.28 -7.78 8.28
CA PHE A 42 3.40 -6.72 7.81
C PHE A 42 2.14 -6.63 8.69
N LYS A 43 1.63 -5.41 8.86
CA LYS A 43 0.37 -5.11 9.51
C LYS A 43 -0.43 -4.12 8.67
N LEU A 44 -1.75 -4.23 8.74
CA LEU A 44 -2.69 -3.33 8.07
C LEU A 44 -3.75 -2.86 9.07
N ASP A 45 -4.09 -1.59 8.98
CA ASP A 45 -5.17 -0.96 9.75
C ASP A 45 -6.02 -0.07 8.83
N ILE A 46 -7.31 -0.01 9.11
CA ILE A 46 -8.27 0.86 8.43
C ILE A 46 -9.03 1.65 9.49
N ARG A 47 -8.92 2.97 9.39
CA ARG A 47 -9.64 3.91 10.25
C ARG A 47 -10.56 4.79 9.43
N LYS A 48 -11.77 4.94 9.92
CA LYS A 48 -12.74 5.89 9.40
C LYS A 48 -12.51 7.26 10.04
N VAL A 49 -12.47 8.30 9.23
CA VAL A 49 -12.33 9.69 9.69
C VAL A 49 -13.35 10.56 8.98
N GLU A 50 -13.75 11.67 9.60
CA GLU A 50 -14.64 12.65 8.98
C GLU A 50 -13.90 13.43 7.88
N ASP A 51 -14.57 13.70 6.77
CA ASP A 51 -14.05 14.55 5.71
C ASP A 51 -14.42 16.02 5.98
N PRO A 52 -13.46 16.96 6.00
CA PRO A 52 -13.73 18.39 6.17
C PRO A 52 -14.72 18.98 5.14
N GLU A 53 -14.81 18.38 3.95
CA GLU A 53 -15.72 18.81 2.88
C GLU A 53 -17.09 18.13 2.95
N GLY A 54 -17.30 17.29 3.97
CA GLY A 54 -18.52 16.51 4.19
C GLY A 54 -18.37 15.05 3.75
N GLY A 55 -18.92 14.14 4.54
CA GLY A 55 -18.78 12.70 4.35
C GLY A 55 -17.64 12.10 5.17
N GLU A 56 -17.12 10.96 4.70
CA GLU A 56 -16.23 10.09 5.47
C GLU A 56 -15.08 9.61 4.60
N ARG A 57 -13.88 9.53 5.17
CA ARG A 57 -12.69 8.98 4.51
C ARG A 57 -12.24 7.70 5.21
N ALA A 58 -11.63 6.81 4.44
CA ALA A 58 -10.86 5.70 4.96
C ALA A 58 -9.37 6.05 4.94
N VAL A 59 -8.73 6.01 6.11
CA VAL A 59 -7.28 6.07 6.25
C VAL A 59 -6.78 4.65 6.37
N ILE A 60 -5.96 4.24 5.40
CA ILE A 60 -5.42 2.88 5.32
C ILE A 60 -3.93 2.95 5.58
N THR A 61 -3.48 2.25 6.61
CA THR A 61 -2.07 2.22 6.99
C THR A 61 -1.47 0.88 6.59
N LEU A 62 -0.39 0.92 5.81
CA LEU A 62 0.40 -0.24 5.41
C LEU A 62 1.74 -0.17 6.16
N ASP A 63 1.95 -1.06 7.12
CA ASP A 63 3.14 -1.08 7.97
C ASP A 63 3.93 -2.37 7.72
N GLY A 64 5.01 -2.27 6.94
CA GLY A 64 5.84 -3.40 6.54
C GLY A 64 7.30 -3.21 6.92
N LYS A 65 7.93 -4.29 7.39
CA LYS A 65 9.37 -4.28 7.68
C LYS A 65 10.19 -4.14 6.39
N PHE A 66 11.12 -3.20 6.35
CA PHE A 66 12.09 -3.10 5.26
C PHE A 66 13.08 -4.28 5.29
N LEU A 67 13.33 -4.86 4.12
CA LEU A 67 14.26 -5.97 3.90
C LEU A 67 15.26 -5.56 2.81
N PRO A 68 16.53 -5.25 3.15
CA PRO A 68 17.53 -4.86 2.18
C PRO A 68 17.96 -6.06 1.32
N TYR A 69 18.19 -5.83 0.04
CA TYR A 69 18.87 -6.81 -0.80
C TYR A 69 20.37 -6.78 -0.49
N LYS A 70 20.95 -7.97 -0.32
CA LYS A 70 22.40 -8.12 -0.14
C LYS A 70 23.01 -8.58 -1.46
N PRO A 71 24.08 -7.93 -1.95
CA PRO A 71 24.90 -8.52 -2.99
C PRO A 71 25.45 -9.86 -2.47
N PHE A 72 25.40 -10.90 -3.28
CA PHE A 72 25.96 -12.22 -2.99
C PHE A 72 27.42 -12.30 -3.42
#